data_AF-A0A7S4M6U7-F1
#
_entry.id   AF-A0A7S4M6U7-F1
#
_cell.length_a   1.000
_cell.length_b   1.000
_cell.length_c   1.000
_cell.angle_alpha   90.00
_cell.angle_beta   90.00
_cell.angle_gamma   90.00
#
_symmetry.space_group_name_H-M   'P 1'
#
loop_
_entity.id
_entity.type
_entity.pdbx_description
1 polymer ?
#
loop_
_entity_poly.entity_id
_entity_poly.type
_entity_poly.pdbx_seq_one_letter_code
_entity_poly.pdbx_strand_id
1 'polypeptide(L)'
;VSRTMATLPSTTPPTGTKKLNRIAALAFSGLALICLTSLNSESEGISSGEDVKRSVLANLAAGDASAANTGIEGSNDPAAGDAPAGPESIIPSEVLRRASKSLGGGACEWTPPEKLNATETVKSTLLASYPGSGKRLTWRLIEALTQDVTGDDWDLSEEGYHVTSVKTSYPHPEGNWTWGPSHPMHQSVLLLRNPRFAITSYQTMRHELNYSDTWEESYVRRPNTYTERPDIQEWENWRDAHFDREMDRWGWLIEFWMNNGVRRGNGKALGWGKRKNDPQERYTDPHCGRDIPTCAPVRVLSFEKFYDPDRGVAETFKLATSMVGLEGVEVIEEVAWPCVYVETLRKAETEPQFVNSNRDGHGPAKEEKKFTSRQLQIMRNEIDRLRVQYGDLDYTGNPRNEINEEVVPDLLSILNEYYDEVTQEYYQQVISEG
;
A
#
# COMPACT_ATOMS: atom_id res chain seq x y z
N VAL A 1 -35.98 32.16 -25.89
CA VAL A 1 -35.55 32.98 -27.04
C VAL A 1 -34.26 32.37 -27.59
N SER A 2 -34.39 31.63 -28.68
CA SER A 2 -33.33 30.85 -29.34
C SER A 2 -32.20 31.74 -29.85
N ARG A 3 -30.96 31.24 -29.83
CA ARG A 3 -29.89 31.77 -30.69
C ARG A 3 -29.27 30.68 -31.55
N THR A 4 -29.22 31.03 -32.81
CA THR A 4 -28.97 30.28 -34.04
C THR A 4 -27.49 29.98 -34.23
N MET A 5 -27.18 28.79 -34.74
CA MET A 5 -25.90 28.44 -35.34
C MET A 5 -25.73 29.13 -36.70
N ALA A 6 -24.50 29.55 -37.02
CA ALA A 6 -24.10 29.98 -38.36
C ALA A 6 -22.93 29.13 -38.85
N THR A 7 -23.07 28.64 -40.09
CA THR A 7 -22.16 27.80 -40.86
C THR A 7 -21.45 28.61 -41.97
N LEU A 8 -20.39 27.98 -42.52
CA LEU A 8 -19.74 28.14 -43.85
C LEU A 8 -18.41 28.94 -43.89
N PRO A 9 -17.52 28.74 -44.90
CA PRO A 9 -17.37 27.62 -45.85
C PRO A 9 -15.92 27.12 -46.09
N SER A 10 -15.87 26.00 -46.82
CA SER A 10 -14.76 25.31 -47.50
C SER A 10 -14.19 26.09 -48.70
N THR A 11 -12.86 26.01 -48.90
CA THR A 11 -12.21 26.11 -50.23
C THR A 11 -10.84 25.41 -50.27
N THR A 12 -10.67 24.50 -51.23
CA THR A 12 -9.41 23.96 -51.80
C THR A 12 -9.42 24.25 -53.32
N PRO A 13 -8.41 23.87 -54.15
CA PRO A 13 -6.93 23.98 -54.10
C PRO A 13 -6.42 24.73 -55.40
N PRO A 14 -5.14 24.66 -55.86
CA PRO A 14 -4.69 23.51 -56.67
C PRO A 14 -3.15 23.19 -56.74
N THR A 15 -2.87 21.91 -57.02
CA THR A 15 -1.84 21.28 -57.90
C THR A 15 -0.40 21.80 -58.02
N GLY A 16 0.57 20.88 -57.87
CA GLY A 16 1.93 21.00 -58.40
C GLY A 16 2.72 19.68 -58.38
N THR A 17 2.88 19.06 -59.55
CA THR A 17 3.58 17.79 -59.85
C THR A 17 5.11 17.93 -60.02
N LYS A 18 5.89 16.87 -59.69
CA LYS A 18 7.11 16.32 -60.39
C LYS A 18 7.74 15.20 -59.52
N LYS A 19 7.64 13.90 -59.84
CA LYS A 19 8.42 13.00 -60.74
C LYS A 19 9.89 12.68 -60.34
N LEU A 20 10.09 11.38 -60.02
CA LEU A 20 11.12 10.40 -60.46
C LEU A 20 12.56 10.38 -59.88
N ASN A 21 12.91 9.26 -59.21
CA ASN A 21 13.93 8.22 -59.58
C ASN A 21 14.45 7.50 -58.30
N ARG A 22 14.29 6.18 -58.06
CA ARG A 22 14.86 4.93 -58.64
C ARG A 22 16.22 4.49 -58.03
N ILE A 23 16.30 3.19 -57.67
CA ILE A 23 17.49 2.27 -57.53
C ILE A 23 18.23 2.37 -56.16
N ALA A 24 18.71 1.34 -55.43
CA ALA A 24 18.78 -0.14 -55.45
C ALA A 24 19.08 -0.61 -54.00
N ALA A 25 18.48 -1.69 -53.48
CA ALA A 25 19.08 -3.03 -53.29
C ALA A 25 20.56 -3.09 -52.82
N LEU A 26 20.80 -3.64 -51.61
CA LEU A 26 21.80 -4.70 -51.35
C LEU A 26 21.62 -5.31 -49.95
N ALA A 27 21.77 -6.62 -49.91
CA ALA A 27 21.63 -7.54 -48.77
C ALA A 27 23.00 -7.86 -48.11
N PHE A 28 23.01 -8.91 -47.26
CA PHE A 28 24.07 -9.55 -46.44
C PHE A 28 23.95 -9.21 -44.94
N SER A 29 23.47 -10.06 -44.01
CA SER A 29 23.63 -11.49 -43.64
C SER A 29 24.61 -11.73 -42.48
N GLY A 30 24.23 -12.61 -41.55
CA GLY A 30 25.04 -13.19 -40.47
C GLY A 30 24.25 -13.14 -39.14
N LEU A 31 23.54 -14.17 -38.66
CA LEU A 31 23.85 -15.59 -38.46
C LEU A 31 24.95 -15.83 -37.43
N ALA A 32 24.55 -16.06 -36.18
CA ALA A 32 25.26 -16.86 -35.20
C ALA A 32 24.22 -17.63 -34.35
N LEU A 33 24.30 -18.95 -34.44
CA LEU A 33 23.50 -19.93 -33.70
C LEU A 33 24.50 -20.88 -33.01
N ILE A 34 24.08 -21.39 -31.84
CA ILE A 34 24.56 -22.58 -31.12
C ILE A 34 25.77 -22.40 -30.17
N CYS A 35 25.48 -22.45 -28.87
CA CYS A 35 25.93 -23.58 -28.04
C CYS A 35 24.99 -23.82 -26.85
N LEU A 36 24.48 -25.04 -26.81
CA LEU A 36 23.64 -25.65 -25.78
C LEU A 36 24.47 -26.81 -25.23
N THR A 37 24.71 -26.88 -23.92
CA THR A 37 24.72 -28.15 -23.18
C THR A 37 24.63 -27.93 -21.67
N SER A 38 23.60 -28.58 -21.11
CA SER A 38 23.58 -29.34 -19.85
C SER A 38 23.74 -28.61 -18.51
N LEU A 39 22.64 -28.58 -17.75
CA LEU A 39 22.59 -29.24 -16.43
C LEU A 39 21.15 -29.67 -16.10
N ASN A 40 21.03 -30.95 -15.77
CA ASN A 40 19.87 -31.68 -15.28
C ASN A 40 19.32 -31.04 -13.99
N SER A 41 18.00 -30.82 -13.92
CA SER A 41 17.01 -31.67 -13.22
C SER A 41 17.11 -31.63 -11.69
N GLU A 42 16.36 -30.70 -11.09
CA GLU A 42 15.69 -30.91 -9.82
C GLU A 42 14.34 -30.20 -9.93
N SER A 43 13.31 -31.00 -10.19
CA SER A 43 11.92 -30.60 -10.12
C SER A 43 11.48 -30.79 -8.66
N GLU A 44 11.35 -29.71 -7.92
CA GLU A 44 10.49 -29.68 -6.74
C GLU A 44 9.38 -28.67 -6.99
N GLY A 45 8.16 -29.16 -6.79
CA GLY A 45 6.92 -28.45 -7.08
C GLY A 45 6.82 -27.18 -6.26
N ILE A 46 6.39 -26.12 -6.95
CA ILE A 46 5.88 -24.92 -6.31
C ILE A 46 4.58 -25.33 -5.60
N SER A 47 4.72 -25.69 -4.32
CA SER A 47 3.61 -25.80 -3.39
C SER A 47 3.02 -24.39 -3.21
N SER A 48 1.70 -24.31 -3.33
CA SER A 48 0.93 -23.10 -3.04
C SER A 48 1.35 -22.52 -1.70
N GLY A 49 1.60 -21.21 -1.64
CA GLY A 49 2.04 -20.50 -0.42
C GLY A 49 1.10 -20.62 0.78
N GLU A 50 -0.01 -21.36 0.71
CA GLU A 50 -0.84 -21.76 1.85
C GLU A 50 -0.20 -22.86 2.72
N ASP A 51 0.56 -23.80 2.13
CA ASP A 51 1.13 -24.92 2.91
C ASP A 51 2.37 -24.52 3.71
N VAL A 52 3.21 -23.64 3.15
CA VAL A 52 4.37 -23.05 3.85
C VAL A 52 3.90 -22.16 5.01
N LYS A 53 2.80 -21.41 4.82
CA LYS A 53 2.19 -20.57 5.87
C LYS A 53 1.68 -21.36 7.08
N ARG A 54 1.07 -22.53 6.86
CA ARG A 54 0.64 -23.40 7.97
C ARG A 54 1.81 -23.99 8.74
N SER A 55 2.91 -24.30 8.06
CA SER A 55 4.11 -24.87 8.68
C SER A 55 4.83 -23.88 9.61
N VAL A 56 4.94 -22.61 9.21
CA VAL A 56 5.58 -21.56 10.04
C VAL A 56 4.76 -21.26 11.31
N LEU A 57 3.43 -21.15 11.19
CA LEU A 57 2.55 -20.97 12.35
C LEU A 57 2.58 -22.17 13.32
N ALA A 58 2.74 -23.40 12.80
CA ALA A 58 2.85 -24.61 13.62
C ALA A 58 4.20 -24.70 14.37
N ASN A 59 5.30 -24.26 13.74
CA ASN A 59 6.64 -24.32 14.35
C ASN A 59 6.85 -23.24 15.43
N LEU A 60 6.16 -22.10 15.35
CA LEU A 60 6.19 -21.06 16.39
C LEU A 60 5.31 -21.42 17.61
N ALA A 61 4.22 -22.17 17.41
CA ALA A 61 3.37 -22.65 18.50
C ALA A 61 3.96 -23.84 19.29
N ALA A 62 4.95 -24.55 18.74
CA ALA A 62 5.57 -25.72 19.38
C ALA A 62 6.71 -25.37 20.36
N GLY A 63 7.05 -24.09 20.48
CA GLY A 63 8.18 -23.59 21.25
C GLY A 63 7.85 -23.04 22.63
N ASP A 64 6.88 -23.59 23.39
CA ASP A 64 6.77 -23.28 24.82
C ASP A 64 5.91 -24.31 25.57
N ALA A 65 6.56 -25.34 26.10
CA ALA A 65 5.98 -26.26 27.08
C ALA A 65 7.06 -26.78 28.02
N SER A 66 7.51 -25.94 28.96
CA SER A 66 8.27 -26.39 30.12
C SER A 66 8.20 -25.37 31.26
N ALA A 67 7.78 -25.86 32.44
CA ALA A 67 7.71 -25.23 33.77
C ALA A 67 6.40 -24.48 34.08
N ALA A 68 5.74 -24.63 35.24
CA ALA A 68 5.97 -25.48 36.40
C ALA A 68 4.63 -25.76 37.12
N ASN A 69 4.53 -26.97 37.64
CA ASN A 69 3.45 -27.51 38.44
C ASN A 69 3.82 -27.37 39.93
N THR A 70 3.01 -26.69 40.74
CA THR A 70 2.96 -26.86 42.20
C THR A 70 1.54 -26.62 42.68
N GLY A 71 0.87 -27.69 43.10
CA GLY A 71 -0.44 -27.64 43.73
C GLY A 71 -0.36 -27.38 45.24
N ILE A 72 -1.46 -26.89 45.80
CA ILE A 72 -1.83 -27.03 47.21
C ILE A 72 -3.36 -27.21 47.27
N GLU A 73 -3.80 -28.31 47.88
CA GLU A 73 -5.17 -28.62 48.28
C GLU A 73 -5.58 -27.84 49.54
N GLY A 74 -6.87 -27.58 49.70
CA GLY A 74 -7.44 -27.17 51.00
C GLY A 74 -8.90 -26.72 50.94
N SER A 75 -9.80 -27.64 51.25
CA SER A 75 -11.23 -27.43 51.47
C SER A 75 -11.54 -26.72 52.80
N ASN A 76 -12.65 -25.97 52.87
CA ASN A 76 -13.74 -26.10 53.87
C ASN A 76 -14.62 -24.83 53.95
N ASP A 77 -15.90 -25.00 53.64
CA ASP A 77 -17.05 -24.21 54.16
C ASP A 77 -17.41 -24.71 55.59
N PRO A 78 -18.20 -24.01 56.46
CA PRO A 78 -19.41 -23.23 56.10
C PRO A 78 -19.83 -22.03 57.00
N ALA A 79 -20.95 -21.40 56.56
CA ALA A 79 -22.06 -20.81 57.34
C ALA A 79 -22.13 -19.29 57.63
N ALA A 80 -23.08 -18.65 56.92
CA ALA A 80 -24.11 -17.66 57.31
C ALA A 80 -23.91 -16.69 58.49
N GLY A 81 -24.07 -15.39 58.19
CA GLY A 81 -24.34 -14.30 59.14
C GLY A 81 -24.73 -13.01 58.41
N ASP A 82 -25.68 -12.27 58.97
CA ASP A 82 -26.53 -11.26 58.34
C ASP A 82 -25.88 -9.92 57.89
N ALA A 83 -26.52 -9.33 56.86
CA ALA A 83 -26.56 -7.96 56.31
C ALA A 83 -25.52 -6.90 56.75
N PRO A 84 -24.96 -6.14 55.77
CA PRO A 84 -25.42 -4.74 55.65
C PRO A 84 -25.40 -4.15 54.22
N ALA A 85 -26.08 -3.01 54.09
CA ALA A 85 -25.89 -1.91 53.12
C ALA A 85 -25.58 -2.26 51.66
N GLY A 86 -26.51 -1.91 50.77
CA GLY A 86 -26.38 -2.09 49.33
C GLY A 86 -25.05 -1.54 48.79
N PRO A 87 -24.44 -2.25 47.82
CA PRO A 87 -23.14 -1.86 47.32
C PRO A 87 -23.28 -0.53 46.58
N GLU A 88 -22.57 0.50 47.05
CA GLU A 88 -22.01 1.49 46.14
C GLU A 88 -21.36 0.71 45.00
N SER A 89 -21.85 0.96 43.80
CA SER A 89 -21.23 0.49 42.58
C SER A 89 -19.83 1.08 42.52
N ILE A 90 -18.86 0.35 43.09
CA ILE A 90 -17.47 0.42 42.68
C ILE A 90 -17.50 -0.13 41.26
N ILE A 91 -17.76 0.74 40.29
CA ILE A 91 -17.32 0.49 38.92
C ILE A 91 -15.81 0.27 39.08
N PRO A 92 -15.28 -0.93 38.79
CA PRO A 92 -13.84 -1.13 38.81
C PRO A 92 -13.26 -0.04 37.93
N SER A 93 -12.38 0.78 38.52
CA SER A 93 -11.65 1.83 37.81
C SER A 93 -11.20 1.24 36.48
N GLU A 94 -11.63 1.88 35.40
CA GLU A 94 -11.26 1.58 34.03
C GLU A 94 -9.84 1.04 33.99
N VAL A 95 -9.71 -0.26 33.76
CA VAL A 95 -8.44 -0.84 33.36
C VAL A 95 -8.27 -0.37 31.93
N LEU A 96 -7.72 0.83 31.79
CA LEU A 96 -7.21 1.40 30.54
C LEU A 96 -6.37 0.32 29.86
N ARG A 97 -6.80 0.00 28.65
CA ARG A 97 -6.62 -1.22 27.88
C ARG A 97 -5.75 -0.93 26.66
N ARG A 98 -4.45 -0.82 26.88
CA ARG A 98 -3.36 -0.77 25.89
C ARG A 98 -3.49 -1.81 24.76
N ALA A 99 -3.14 -1.50 23.49
CA ALA A 99 -3.35 -2.31 22.26
C ALA A 99 -2.27 -3.31 21.78
N SER A 100 -1.16 -3.44 22.48
CA SER A 100 -0.43 -4.71 22.57
C SER A 100 0.48 -4.62 23.78
N LYS A 101 0.39 -5.53 24.75
CA LYS A 101 1.24 -5.48 25.94
C LYS A 101 2.47 -6.35 25.72
N SER A 102 3.67 -5.77 25.85
CA SER A 102 4.88 -6.59 26.04
C SER A 102 4.72 -7.39 27.34
N LEU A 103 4.88 -8.70 27.25
CA LEU A 103 4.87 -9.60 28.42
C LEU A 103 6.30 -9.92 28.90
N GLY A 104 7.31 -9.28 28.29
CA GLY A 104 8.72 -9.59 28.47
C GLY A 104 9.16 -10.85 27.69
N GLY A 105 10.47 -11.00 27.52
CA GLY A 105 11.04 -12.17 26.83
C GLY A 105 10.67 -12.32 25.35
N GLY A 106 10.17 -11.24 24.73
CA GLY A 106 9.68 -11.24 23.34
C GLY A 106 8.23 -11.68 23.17
N ALA A 107 7.54 -12.04 24.25
CA ALA A 107 6.11 -12.33 24.23
C ALA A 107 5.27 -11.04 24.24
N CYS A 108 4.08 -11.10 23.66
CA CYS A 108 3.13 -10.00 23.59
C CYS A 108 1.69 -10.49 23.73
N GLU A 109 0.81 -9.61 24.22
CA GLU A 109 -0.65 -9.78 24.18
C GLU A 109 -1.22 -8.74 23.21
N TRP A 110 -1.78 -9.14 22.07
CA TRP A 110 -2.44 -8.21 21.14
C TRP A 110 -3.78 -7.74 21.69
N THR A 111 -4.02 -6.44 21.69
CA THR A 111 -5.19 -5.82 22.31
C THR A 111 -5.78 -4.72 21.40
N PRO A 112 -7.03 -4.28 21.62
CA PRO A 112 -7.62 -3.21 20.80
C PRO A 112 -6.96 -1.83 21.05
N PRO A 113 -6.88 -0.95 20.03
CA PRO A 113 -6.35 0.42 20.16
C PRO A 113 -7.19 1.30 21.07
N GLU A 114 -6.53 2.24 21.73
CA GLU A 114 -7.15 3.25 22.59
C GLU A 114 -7.21 4.61 21.90
N LYS A 115 -8.25 5.40 22.23
CA LYS A 115 -8.31 6.78 21.77
C LYS A 115 -7.30 7.62 22.55
N LEU A 116 -6.51 8.40 21.84
CA LEU A 116 -5.63 9.40 22.45
C LEU A 116 -6.44 10.41 23.26
N ASN A 117 -5.89 10.86 24.39
CA ASN A 117 -6.54 11.92 25.14
C ASN A 117 -6.45 13.23 24.35
N ALA A 118 -7.59 13.92 24.20
CA ALA A 118 -7.67 15.17 23.45
C ALA A 118 -6.76 16.29 24.00
N THR A 119 -6.26 16.17 25.24
CA THR A 119 -5.31 17.13 25.83
C THR A 119 -3.84 16.80 25.59
N GLU A 120 -3.53 15.59 25.12
CA GLU A 120 -2.15 15.18 24.85
C GLU A 120 -1.65 15.80 23.55
N THR A 121 -0.36 16.13 23.49
CA THR A 121 0.28 16.53 22.24
C THR A 121 0.83 15.28 21.57
N VAL A 122 0.32 14.92 20.39
CA VAL A 122 0.79 13.76 19.62
C VAL A 122 1.37 14.19 18.27
N LYS A 123 2.51 13.61 17.90
CA LYS A 123 3.09 13.75 16.56
C LYS A 123 2.59 12.65 15.64
N SER A 124 1.71 13.02 14.72
CA SER A 124 1.11 12.08 13.77
C SER A 124 2.02 11.77 12.57
N THR A 125 2.01 10.51 12.14
CA THR A 125 2.67 10.02 10.93
C THR A 125 1.67 9.85 9.78
N LEU A 126 1.99 10.38 8.60
CA LEU A 126 1.16 10.17 7.41
C LEU A 126 1.57 8.89 6.67
N LEU A 127 0.71 7.88 6.64
CA LEU A 127 0.92 6.65 5.88
C LEU A 127 0.38 6.81 4.45
N ALA A 128 1.25 7.15 3.51
CA ALA A 128 0.91 7.34 2.12
C ALA A 128 1.04 6.05 1.30
N SER A 129 0.05 5.75 0.46
CA SER A 129 0.11 4.59 -0.42
C SER A 129 -0.92 4.63 -1.54
N TYR A 130 -0.68 3.92 -2.64
CA TYR A 130 -1.64 3.80 -3.74
C TYR A 130 -2.94 3.10 -3.25
N PRO A 131 -4.12 3.43 -3.79
CA PRO A 131 -5.34 2.68 -3.48
C PRO A 131 -5.16 1.18 -3.73
N GLY A 132 -5.66 0.32 -2.84
CA GLY A 132 -5.46 -1.13 -3.00
C GLY A 132 -4.05 -1.65 -2.65
N SER A 133 -3.15 -0.82 -2.15
CA SER A 133 -1.81 -1.25 -1.67
C SER A 133 -1.79 -1.83 -0.26
N GLY A 134 -2.97 -2.14 0.31
CA GLY A 134 -3.04 -2.88 1.57
C GLY A 134 -2.72 -2.09 2.83
N LYS A 135 -2.92 -0.76 2.80
CA LYS A 135 -2.80 0.15 3.96
C LYS A 135 -3.46 -0.35 5.24
N ARG A 136 -4.54 -1.14 5.15
CA ARG A 136 -5.25 -1.70 6.32
C ARG A 136 -4.35 -2.57 7.19
N LEU A 137 -3.49 -3.42 6.60
CA LEU A 137 -2.59 -4.24 7.40
C LEU A 137 -1.57 -3.36 8.15
N THR A 138 -0.91 -2.45 7.44
CA THR A 138 0.05 -1.51 8.03
C THR A 138 -0.59 -0.62 9.09
N TRP A 139 -1.82 -0.17 8.86
CA TRP A 139 -2.65 0.55 9.83
C TRP A 139 -2.77 -0.27 11.13
N ARG A 140 -3.16 -1.55 11.06
CA ARG A 140 -3.26 -2.41 12.26
C ARG A 140 -1.93 -2.68 12.94
N LEU A 141 -0.84 -2.79 12.19
CA LEU A 141 0.49 -2.87 12.76
C LEU A 141 0.84 -1.60 13.55
N ILE A 142 0.49 -0.41 13.04
CA ILE A 142 0.67 0.84 13.78
C ILE A 142 -0.15 0.84 15.07
N GLU A 143 -1.43 0.45 15.03
CA GLU A 143 -2.26 0.34 16.24
C GLU A 143 -1.66 -0.62 17.26
N ALA A 144 -1.22 -1.80 16.82
CA ALA A 144 -0.62 -2.80 17.70
C ALA A 144 0.71 -2.32 18.28
N LEU A 145 1.54 -1.63 17.49
CA LEU A 145 2.84 -1.11 17.93
C LEU A 145 2.72 0.11 18.86
N THR A 146 1.74 0.98 18.64
CA THR A 146 1.61 2.27 19.35
C THR A 146 0.57 2.26 20.45
N GLN A 147 -0.29 1.24 20.46
CA GLN A 147 -1.44 1.13 21.34
C GLN A 147 -2.59 2.11 21.07
N ASP A 148 -2.46 2.94 20.04
CA ASP A 148 -3.35 4.05 19.78
C ASP A 148 -4.18 3.85 18.52
N VAL A 149 -5.35 4.47 18.50
CA VAL A 149 -6.16 4.57 17.28
C VAL A 149 -5.44 5.40 16.23
N THR A 150 -5.75 5.06 15.01
CA THR A 150 -5.23 5.66 13.80
C THR A 150 -6.42 6.12 12.96
N GLY A 151 -6.19 7.01 11.99
CA GLY A 151 -7.24 7.65 11.21
C GLY A 151 -7.02 7.53 9.70
N ASP A 152 -7.93 8.11 8.93
CA ASP A 152 -7.82 8.20 7.48
C ASP A 152 -8.15 9.59 6.94
N ASP A 153 -7.68 9.84 5.72
CA ASP A 153 -7.81 11.11 5.04
C ASP A 153 -9.24 11.53 4.67
N TRP A 154 -10.22 10.65 4.84
CA TRP A 154 -11.64 10.97 4.70
C TRP A 154 -12.40 10.91 6.03
N ASP A 155 -11.69 10.65 7.13
CA ASP A 155 -12.23 10.35 8.46
C ASP A 155 -13.37 9.31 8.42
N LEU A 156 -13.23 8.28 7.57
CA LEU A 156 -14.19 7.18 7.51
C LEU A 156 -14.14 6.30 8.78
N SER A 157 -13.05 6.39 9.54
CA SER A 157 -12.90 5.80 10.86
C SER A 157 -13.66 6.54 11.96
N GLU A 158 -14.07 7.79 11.75
CA GLU A 158 -14.73 8.63 12.77
C GLU A 158 -13.88 8.83 14.03
N GLU A 159 -12.55 8.88 13.82
CA GLU A 159 -11.55 9.08 14.87
C GLU A 159 -10.97 10.50 14.85
N GLY A 160 -11.33 11.30 13.84
CA GLY A 160 -10.76 12.62 13.60
C GLY A 160 -9.29 12.53 13.20
N TYR A 161 -8.56 13.62 13.48
CA TYR A 161 -7.13 13.75 13.13
C TYR A 161 -6.20 13.76 14.34
N HIS A 162 -6.74 13.61 15.55
CA HIS A 162 -5.96 13.48 16.79
C HIS A 162 -5.57 12.01 17.02
N VAL A 163 -4.69 11.52 16.14
CA VAL A 163 -4.32 10.09 16.02
C VAL A 163 -2.82 9.93 15.78
N THR A 164 -2.25 8.76 16.07
CA THR A 164 -0.80 8.52 15.85
C THR A 164 -0.42 8.43 14.38
N SER A 165 -1.35 8.03 13.52
CA SER A 165 -1.15 8.00 12.08
C SER A 165 -2.45 8.23 11.33
N VAL A 166 -2.34 8.94 10.21
CA VAL A 166 -3.41 9.09 9.21
C VAL A 166 -2.99 8.34 7.96
N LYS A 167 -3.83 7.47 7.42
CA LYS A 167 -3.58 6.87 6.11
C LYS A 167 -4.09 7.78 4.99
N THR A 168 -3.38 7.84 3.86
CA THR A 168 -3.83 8.59 2.69
C THR A 168 -3.54 7.86 1.38
N SER A 169 -4.33 8.20 0.36
CA SER A 169 -4.01 7.88 -1.03
C SER A 169 -3.51 9.08 -1.84
N TYR A 170 -3.37 10.26 -1.24
CA TYR A 170 -2.90 11.47 -1.92
C TYR A 170 -1.50 11.23 -2.56
N PRO A 171 -1.24 11.71 -3.79
CA PRO A 171 -2.05 12.62 -4.60
C PRO A 171 -2.99 11.91 -5.59
N HIS A 172 -3.25 10.60 -5.39
CA HIS A 172 -4.28 9.91 -6.17
C HIS A 172 -5.63 10.63 -5.99
N PRO A 173 -6.49 10.73 -7.03
CA PRO A 173 -7.80 11.39 -6.92
C PRO A 173 -8.78 10.78 -5.91
N GLU A 174 -8.44 9.63 -5.32
CA GLU A 174 -9.21 8.96 -4.27
C GLU A 174 -8.71 9.34 -2.88
N GLY A 175 -7.55 9.99 -2.80
CA GLY A 175 -7.02 10.55 -1.57
C GLY A 175 -7.43 12.00 -1.43
N ASN A 176 -7.56 12.44 -0.20
CA ASN A 176 -7.89 13.82 0.13
C ASN A 176 -6.86 14.35 1.13
N TRP A 177 -6.69 15.67 1.19
CA TRP A 177 -5.83 16.30 2.19
C TRP A 177 -6.69 17.11 3.14
N THR A 178 -7.13 16.48 4.22
CA THR A 178 -8.22 17.00 5.08
C THR A 178 -7.79 17.42 6.48
N TRP A 179 -6.66 16.92 6.99
CA TRP A 179 -6.18 17.22 8.35
C TRP A 179 -5.81 18.71 8.54
N GLY A 180 -5.37 19.38 7.47
CA GLY A 180 -5.11 20.81 7.43
C GLY A 180 -4.03 21.29 8.41
N PRO A 181 -3.85 22.61 8.57
CA PRO A 181 -2.84 23.17 9.47
C PRO A 181 -3.20 23.05 10.95
N SER A 182 -4.45 22.72 11.27
CA SER A 182 -4.90 22.48 12.65
C SER A 182 -4.46 21.13 13.21
N HIS A 183 -4.17 20.16 12.34
CA HIS A 183 -3.67 18.84 12.70
C HIS A 183 -2.47 18.49 11.81
N PRO A 184 -1.34 19.21 11.96
CA PRO A 184 -0.19 19.02 11.08
C PRO A 184 0.38 17.60 11.25
N MET A 185 0.70 16.98 10.13
CA MET A 185 1.45 15.72 10.13
C MET A 185 2.93 16.05 10.35
N HIS A 186 3.66 15.18 11.03
CA HIS A 186 5.06 15.45 11.38
C HIS A 186 6.04 14.81 10.41
N GLN A 187 5.65 13.68 9.84
CA GLN A 187 6.46 12.92 8.89
C GLN A 187 5.55 12.05 8.02
N SER A 188 6.10 11.48 6.97
CA SER A 188 5.40 10.55 6.09
C SER A 188 6.14 9.22 5.95
N VAL A 189 5.40 8.14 5.78
CA VAL A 189 5.89 6.81 5.44
C VAL A 189 5.22 6.38 4.14
N LEU A 190 6.01 5.91 3.18
CA LEU A 190 5.50 5.48 1.87
C LEU A 190 5.39 3.96 1.83
N LEU A 191 4.17 3.43 1.75
CA LEU A 191 3.93 2.00 1.55
C LEU A 191 3.73 1.71 0.05
N LEU A 192 4.51 0.78 -0.48
CA LEU A 192 4.42 0.33 -1.86
C LEU A 192 3.83 -1.08 -1.95
N ARG A 193 3.14 -1.32 -3.06
CA ARG A 193 2.64 -2.63 -3.47
C ARG A 193 2.88 -2.77 -4.97
N ASN A 194 3.20 -3.99 -5.42
CA ASN A 194 3.43 -4.26 -6.84
C ASN A 194 2.20 -3.79 -7.64
N PRO A 195 2.35 -3.00 -8.72
CA PRO A 195 1.23 -2.44 -9.47
C PRO A 195 0.30 -3.52 -10.02
N ARG A 196 0.82 -4.72 -10.31
CA ARG A 196 0.03 -5.90 -10.68
C ARG A 196 -1.05 -6.23 -9.65
N PHE A 197 -0.75 -6.10 -8.37
CA PHE A 197 -1.70 -6.40 -7.30
C PHE A 197 -2.46 -5.16 -6.84
N ALA A 198 -1.81 -4.01 -6.83
CA ALA A 198 -2.40 -2.76 -6.35
C ALA A 198 -3.56 -2.29 -7.26
N ILE A 199 -3.35 -2.27 -8.58
CA ILE A 199 -4.37 -1.83 -9.56
C ILE A 199 -5.59 -2.75 -9.54
N THR A 200 -5.39 -4.07 -9.54
CA THR A 200 -6.48 -5.05 -9.47
C THR A 200 -7.26 -4.93 -8.16
N SER A 201 -6.56 -4.71 -7.05
CA SER A 201 -7.20 -4.51 -5.73
C SER A 201 -7.98 -3.20 -5.67
N TYR A 202 -7.46 -2.13 -6.28
CA TYR A 202 -8.15 -0.85 -6.41
C TYR A 202 -9.44 -0.99 -7.22
N GLN A 203 -9.40 -1.64 -8.39
CA GLN A 203 -10.59 -1.88 -9.20
C GLN A 203 -11.65 -2.66 -8.43
N THR A 204 -11.24 -3.69 -7.69
CA THR A 204 -12.18 -4.49 -6.89
C THR A 204 -12.86 -3.64 -5.83
N MET A 205 -12.11 -2.77 -5.14
CA MET A 205 -12.68 -1.81 -4.19
C MET A 205 -13.65 -0.83 -4.87
N ARG A 206 -13.33 -0.34 -6.07
CA ARG A 206 -14.24 0.53 -6.84
C ARG A 206 -15.52 -0.19 -7.22
N HIS A 207 -15.44 -1.46 -7.64
CA HIS A 207 -16.62 -2.28 -7.93
C HIS A 207 -17.51 -2.48 -6.70
N GLU A 208 -16.93 -2.81 -5.54
CA GLU A 208 -17.67 -3.00 -4.29
C GLU A 208 -18.38 -1.71 -3.82
N LEU A 209 -17.76 -0.56 -4.10
CA LEU A 209 -18.37 0.75 -3.90
C LEU A 209 -19.29 1.15 -5.07
N ASN A 210 -19.58 0.24 -6.00
CA ASN A 210 -20.34 0.46 -7.24
C ASN A 210 -19.96 1.78 -7.93
N TYR A 211 -18.65 1.98 -8.04
CA TYR A 211 -17.99 3.09 -8.70
C TYR A 211 -18.48 4.48 -8.27
N SER A 212 -18.88 4.63 -7.01
CA SER A 212 -19.31 5.92 -6.44
C SER A 212 -18.34 7.06 -6.75
N ASP A 213 -18.89 8.22 -7.10
CA ASP A 213 -18.12 9.43 -7.43
C ASP A 213 -18.13 10.45 -6.28
N THR A 214 -18.96 10.23 -5.25
CA THR A 214 -19.01 11.10 -4.07
C THR A 214 -18.64 10.34 -2.80
N TRP A 215 -18.25 11.10 -1.78
CA TRP A 215 -17.97 10.58 -0.45
C TRP A 215 -19.21 9.96 0.18
N GLU A 216 -20.38 10.62 0.07
CA GLU A 216 -21.64 10.17 0.68
C GLU A 216 -22.06 8.80 0.13
N GLU A 217 -21.99 8.63 -1.20
CA GLU A 217 -22.30 7.34 -1.84
C GLU A 217 -21.32 6.24 -1.44
N SER A 218 -20.03 6.59 -1.32
CA SER A 218 -18.99 5.65 -0.89
C SER A 218 -19.18 5.24 0.58
N TYR A 219 -19.52 6.19 1.46
CA TYR A 219 -19.76 5.95 2.88
C TYR A 219 -20.94 4.97 3.09
N VAL A 220 -22.06 5.20 2.40
CA VAL A 220 -23.24 4.30 2.47
C VAL A 220 -22.91 2.89 1.97
N ARG A 221 -21.98 2.76 1.03
CA ARG A 221 -21.55 1.47 0.46
C ARG A 221 -20.37 0.80 1.17
N ARG A 222 -19.81 1.43 2.21
CA ARG A 222 -18.75 0.85 3.04
C ARG A 222 -19.03 -0.59 3.48
N PRO A 223 -20.26 -1.00 3.86
CA PRO A 223 -20.55 -2.39 4.22
C PRO A 223 -20.34 -3.42 3.10
N ASN A 224 -20.33 -2.99 1.83
CA ASN A 224 -20.09 -3.87 0.67
C ASN A 224 -18.59 -4.04 0.36
N THR A 225 -17.72 -3.29 1.05
CA THR A 225 -16.27 -3.45 0.81
C THR A 225 -15.82 -4.82 1.29
N TYR A 226 -14.93 -5.43 0.52
CA TYR A 226 -14.38 -6.77 0.76
C TYR A 226 -15.40 -7.91 0.71
N THR A 227 -16.50 -7.78 -0.06
CA THR A 227 -17.54 -8.82 -0.15
C THR A 227 -17.53 -9.59 -1.47
N GLU A 228 -17.18 -8.98 -2.60
CA GLU A 228 -17.33 -9.62 -3.91
C GLU A 228 -16.31 -9.09 -4.92
N ARG A 229 -15.70 -10.00 -5.69
CA ARG A 229 -14.88 -9.63 -6.85
C ARG A 229 -15.78 -9.44 -8.07
N PRO A 230 -15.57 -8.37 -8.86
CA PRO A 230 -16.22 -8.26 -10.16
C PRO A 230 -15.83 -9.44 -11.05
N ASP A 231 -16.75 -9.81 -11.94
CA ASP A 231 -16.50 -10.84 -12.94
C ASP A 231 -15.33 -10.46 -13.87
N ILE A 232 -14.84 -11.45 -14.63
CA ILE A 232 -13.69 -11.26 -15.51
C ILE A 232 -13.98 -10.26 -16.62
N GLN A 233 -15.19 -10.25 -17.17
CA GLN A 233 -15.54 -9.36 -18.27
C GLN A 233 -15.59 -7.89 -17.82
N GLU A 234 -16.15 -7.63 -16.64
CA GLU A 234 -16.16 -6.31 -16.01
C GLU A 234 -14.74 -5.84 -15.67
N TRP A 235 -13.93 -6.73 -15.08
CA TRP A 235 -12.51 -6.46 -14.84
C TRP A 235 -11.78 -6.05 -16.12
N GLU A 236 -11.91 -6.83 -17.21
CA GLU A 236 -11.26 -6.56 -18.48
C GLU A 236 -11.69 -5.23 -19.09
N ASN A 237 -13.01 -4.95 -19.08
CA ASN A 237 -13.56 -3.69 -19.57
C ASN A 237 -12.99 -2.49 -18.79
N TRP A 238 -12.95 -2.59 -17.47
CA TRP A 238 -12.39 -1.53 -16.63
C TRP A 238 -10.89 -1.37 -16.87
N ARG A 239 -10.14 -2.48 -16.83
CA ARG A 239 -8.68 -2.55 -17.03
C ARG A 239 -8.31 -1.87 -18.32
N ASP A 240 -8.92 -2.25 -19.44
CA ASP A 240 -8.54 -1.74 -20.75
C ASP A 240 -8.85 -0.26 -20.92
N ALA A 241 -9.90 0.25 -20.26
CA ALA A 241 -10.25 1.67 -20.28
C ALA A 241 -9.41 2.54 -19.32
N HIS A 242 -8.84 1.98 -18.25
CA HIS A 242 -8.25 2.74 -17.14
C HIS A 242 -6.75 2.51 -16.94
N PHE A 243 -6.21 1.38 -17.43
CA PHE A 243 -4.89 0.90 -17.07
C PHE A 243 -3.77 1.93 -17.28
N ASP A 244 -3.67 2.56 -18.46
CA ASP A 244 -2.58 3.50 -18.75
C ASP A 244 -2.59 4.68 -17.75
N ARG A 245 -3.78 5.16 -17.36
CA ARG A 245 -3.95 6.24 -16.38
C ARG A 245 -3.60 5.78 -14.97
N GLU A 246 -4.06 4.61 -14.56
CA GLU A 246 -3.78 4.09 -13.23
C GLU A 246 -2.29 3.74 -13.06
N MET A 247 -1.62 3.28 -14.12
CA MET A 247 -0.18 3.07 -14.11
C MET A 247 0.60 4.39 -13.97
N ASP A 248 0.17 5.46 -14.67
CA ASP A 248 0.78 6.79 -14.49
C ASP A 248 0.62 7.28 -13.04
N ARG A 249 -0.57 7.08 -12.45
CA ARG A 249 -0.87 7.50 -11.08
C ARG A 249 -0.08 6.71 -10.05
N TRP A 250 0.12 5.42 -10.26
CA TRP A 250 0.96 4.60 -9.40
C TRP A 250 2.40 5.12 -9.39
N GLY A 251 2.98 5.40 -10.56
CA GLY A 251 4.32 5.99 -10.65
C GLY A 251 4.38 7.43 -10.13
N TRP A 252 3.34 8.23 -10.35
CA TRP A 252 3.25 9.60 -9.83
C TRP A 252 3.20 9.64 -8.31
N LEU A 253 2.48 8.73 -7.64
CA LEU A 253 2.48 8.65 -6.19
C LEU A 253 3.93 8.54 -5.66
N ILE A 254 4.71 7.61 -6.21
CA ILE A 254 6.11 7.41 -5.79
C ILE A 254 6.90 8.70 -5.99
N GLU A 255 6.79 9.32 -7.17
CA GLU A 255 7.48 10.58 -7.42
C GLU A 255 7.05 11.74 -6.54
N PHE A 256 5.75 11.85 -6.24
CA PHE A 256 5.25 12.92 -5.41
C PHE A 256 5.89 12.86 -4.03
N TRP A 257 5.84 11.70 -3.37
CA TRP A 257 6.42 11.54 -2.03
C TRP A 257 7.95 11.59 -2.08
N MET A 258 8.59 10.90 -3.01
CA MET A 258 10.06 10.87 -3.08
C MET A 258 10.69 12.20 -3.52
N ASN A 259 9.98 13.06 -4.25
CA ASN A 259 10.46 14.39 -4.64
C ASN A 259 9.78 15.49 -3.80
N ASN A 260 9.59 15.26 -2.50
CA ASN A 260 9.10 16.26 -1.54
C ASN A 260 7.88 17.05 -2.04
N GLY A 261 6.86 16.36 -2.57
CA GLY A 261 5.59 16.93 -2.98
C GLY A 261 5.58 17.64 -4.34
N VAL A 262 6.58 17.44 -5.20
CA VAL A 262 6.59 18.05 -6.53
C VAL A 262 5.40 17.56 -7.36
N ARG A 263 4.57 18.50 -7.82
CA ARG A 263 3.41 18.20 -8.68
C ARG A 263 3.83 18.07 -10.14
N ARG A 264 3.18 17.14 -10.86
CA ARG A 264 3.29 17.03 -12.33
C ARG A 264 2.35 18.07 -12.97
N GLY A 265 2.88 19.19 -13.43
CA GLY A 265 2.12 20.23 -14.14
C GLY A 265 1.02 20.91 -13.30
N ASN A 266 -0.01 21.45 -13.95
CA ASN A 266 -1.13 22.19 -13.34
C ASN A 266 -2.14 21.32 -12.55
N GLY A 267 -1.69 20.23 -11.93
CA GLY A 267 -2.52 19.35 -11.10
C GLY A 267 -3.46 18.41 -11.88
N LYS A 268 -3.40 18.40 -13.22
CA LYS A 268 -4.05 17.38 -14.04
C LYS A 268 -3.02 16.32 -14.40
N ALA A 269 -3.35 15.05 -14.19
CA ALA A 269 -2.54 13.92 -14.66
C ALA A 269 -2.14 14.20 -16.12
N LEU A 270 -0.85 14.45 -16.35
CA LEU A 270 -0.34 14.71 -17.68
C LEU A 270 -0.51 13.43 -18.47
N GLY A 271 -1.51 13.36 -19.34
CA GLY A 271 -1.75 12.19 -20.18
C GLY A 271 -0.45 11.71 -20.80
N TRP A 272 -0.24 10.38 -20.78
CA TRP A 272 0.88 9.69 -21.40
C TRP A 272 1.15 10.30 -22.79
N GLY A 273 2.26 11.02 -22.95
CA GLY A 273 2.65 11.66 -24.22
C GLY A 273 2.72 13.19 -24.26
N LYS A 274 2.27 13.91 -23.21
CA LYS A 274 2.48 15.37 -23.11
C LYS A 274 3.47 15.79 -22.01
N ARG A 275 4.52 14.99 -21.76
CA ARG A 275 5.68 15.38 -20.95
C ARG A 275 6.66 16.28 -21.73
N LYS A 276 6.15 17.25 -22.51
CA LYS A 276 7.02 18.15 -23.29
C LYS A 276 7.48 19.30 -22.40
N ASN A 277 8.68 19.17 -21.86
CA ASN A 277 9.68 20.23 -21.68
C ASN A 277 9.18 21.64 -21.31
N ASP A 278 8.21 21.76 -20.41
CA ASP A 278 8.01 23.02 -19.71
C ASP A 278 8.71 22.93 -18.35
N PRO A 279 10.02 23.24 -18.28
CA PRO A 279 10.76 23.28 -17.03
C PRO A 279 10.27 24.37 -16.06
N GLN A 280 9.25 25.16 -16.44
CA GLN A 280 8.95 26.41 -15.75
C GLN A 280 7.92 26.31 -14.61
N GLU A 281 7.21 25.19 -14.42
CA GLU A 281 6.27 25.09 -13.30
C GLU A 281 6.28 23.71 -12.60
N ARG A 282 7.46 23.26 -12.16
CA ARG A 282 7.51 22.33 -11.02
C ARG A 282 7.23 23.14 -9.76
N TYR A 283 5.98 23.09 -9.30
CA TYR A 283 5.56 23.68 -8.03
C TYR A 283 5.46 22.58 -6.97
N THR A 284 6.07 22.81 -5.83
CA THR A 284 5.88 21.99 -4.63
C THR A 284 4.46 22.17 -4.14
N ASP A 285 3.80 21.07 -3.84
CA ASP A 285 2.45 21.10 -3.30
C ASP A 285 2.40 21.97 -2.03
N PRO A 286 1.45 22.92 -1.93
CA PRO A 286 1.43 23.90 -0.84
C PRO A 286 1.16 23.26 0.54
N HIS A 287 0.72 22.01 0.55
CA HIS A 287 0.59 21.24 1.77
C HIS A 287 1.96 20.82 2.35
N CYS A 288 2.95 20.60 1.49
CA CYS A 288 4.33 20.31 1.88
C CYS A 288 5.02 21.60 2.35
N GLY A 289 5.57 21.58 3.56
CA GLY A 289 6.11 22.75 4.28
C GLY A 289 5.07 23.49 5.15
N ARG A 290 3.77 23.35 4.87
CA ARG A 290 2.70 24.01 5.64
C ARG A 290 2.00 23.06 6.61
N ASP A 291 1.49 21.95 6.08
CA ASP A 291 0.67 20.98 6.83
C ASP A 291 1.49 19.74 7.23
N ILE A 292 2.64 19.55 6.58
CA ILE A 292 3.69 18.61 6.95
C ILE A 292 5.05 19.28 6.69
N PRO A 293 6.06 19.20 7.58
CA PRO A 293 7.34 19.88 7.36
C PRO A 293 8.01 19.50 6.04
N THR A 294 7.95 18.23 5.68
CA THR A 294 8.43 17.69 4.41
C THR A 294 7.53 16.55 3.95
N CYS A 295 7.24 16.50 2.66
CA CYS A 295 6.56 15.36 2.03
C CYS A 295 7.53 14.25 1.65
N ALA A 296 8.84 14.41 1.84
CA ALA A 296 9.77 13.30 1.69
C ALA A 296 9.50 12.23 2.77
N PRO A 297 9.37 10.95 2.41
CA PRO A 297 9.13 9.92 3.40
C PRO A 297 10.37 9.67 4.27
N VAL A 298 10.14 9.37 5.55
CA VAL A 298 11.20 8.93 6.46
C VAL A 298 11.51 7.45 6.29
N ARG A 299 10.55 6.66 5.77
CA ARG A 299 10.72 5.24 5.42
C ARG A 299 9.89 4.88 4.19
N VAL A 300 10.41 3.93 3.40
CA VAL A 300 9.68 3.28 2.31
C VAL A 300 9.50 1.82 2.69
N LEU A 301 8.26 1.34 2.64
CA LEU A 301 7.86 0.00 3.06
C LEU A 301 7.30 -0.80 1.88
N SER A 302 7.42 -2.12 1.93
CA SER A 302 6.86 -3.07 0.97
C SER A 302 5.73 -3.88 1.59
N PHE A 303 4.56 -3.81 0.95
CA PHE A 303 3.41 -4.63 1.32
C PHE A 303 3.69 -6.12 1.15
N GLU A 304 4.41 -6.52 0.10
CA GLU A 304 4.77 -7.91 -0.15
C GLU A 304 5.68 -8.46 0.95
N LYS A 305 6.60 -7.63 1.48
CA LYS A 305 7.44 -8.03 2.62
C LYS A 305 6.63 -8.19 3.90
N PHE A 306 5.62 -7.37 4.15
CA PHE A 306 4.70 -7.56 5.29
C PHE A 306 3.88 -8.85 5.24
N TYR A 307 3.60 -9.39 4.05
CA TYR A 307 2.86 -10.66 3.91
C TYR A 307 3.76 -11.89 3.85
N ASP A 308 5.07 -11.68 3.84
CA ASP A 308 6.09 -12.71 3.80
C ASP A 308 6.49 -13.07 5.25
N PRO A 309 6.27 -14.31 5.71
CA PRO A 309 6.56 -14.71 7.08
C PRO A 309 8.03 -14.47 7.48
N ASP A 310 8.96 -14.59 6.54
CA ASP A 310 10.39 -14.50 6.79
C ASP A 310 10.89 -13.05 6.75
N ARG A 311 10.25 -12.20 5.93
CA ARG A 311 10.66 -10.79 5.74
C ARG A 311 9.84 -9.78 6.54
N GLY A 312 8.63 -10.14 6.96
CA GLY A 312 7.69 -9.17 7.52
C GLY A 312 8.02 -8.70 8.93
N VAL A 313 8.78 -9.48 9.72
CA VAL A 313 9.37 -8.99 10.97
C VAL A 313 10.31 -7.83 10.68
N ALA A 314 11.26 -8.00 9.76
CA ALA A 314 12.20 -6.93 9.41
C ALA A 314 11.50 -5.68 8.86
N GLU A 315 10.43 -5.86 8.08
CA GLU A 315 9.62 -4.75 7.58
C GLU A 315 8.83 -4.04 8.71
N THR A 316 8.39 -4.81 9.72
CA THR A 316 7.76 -4.28 10.94
C THR A 316 8.76 -3.48 11.78
N PHE A 317 10.02 -3.92 11.87
CA PHE A 317 11.08 -3.14 12.52
C PHE A 317 11.29 -1.78 11.84
N LYS A 318 11.29 -1.72 10.51
CA LYS A 318 11.39 -0.44 9.77
C LYS A 318 10.23 0.49 10.10
N LEU A 319 9.01 -0.04 10.11
CA LEU A 319 7.80 0.72 10.49
C LEU A 319 7.89 1.23 11.92
N ALA A 320 8.15 0.36 12.90
CA ALA A 320 8.22 0.72 14.31
C ALA A 320 9.32 1.77 14.57
N THR A 321 10.50 1.58 13.99
CA THR A 321 11.64 2.52 14.10
C THR A 321 11.29 3.92 13.59
N SER A 322 10.39 4.05 12.61
CA SER A 322 9.95 5.37 12.14
C SER A 322 9.15 6.15 13.18
N MET A 323 8.56 5.46 14.17
CA MET A 323 7.70 6.05 15.19
C MET A 323 8.41 6.21 16.55
N VAL A 324 9.52 5.50 16.77
CA VAL A 324 10.30 5.60 18.01
C VAL A 324 10.80 7.04 18.21
N GLY A 325 10.52 7.60 19.39
CA GLY A 325 10.96 8.94 19.78
C GLY A 325 10.08 10.08 19.25
N LEU A 326 8.98 9.78 18.55
CA LEU A 326 7.97 10.78 18.26
C LEU A 326 7.28 11.22 19.56
N GLU A 327 7.16 12.53 19.73
CA GLU A 327 6.49 13.12 20.89
C GLU A 327 5.01 12.67 20.94
N GLY A 328 4.59 12.14 22.08
CA GLY A 328 3.24 11.64 22.30
C GLY A 328 2.94 10.29 21.65
N VAL A 329 3.92 9.58 21.09
CA VAL A 329 3.74 8.22 20.57
C VAL A 329 4.59 7.25 21.38
N GLU A 330 3.95 6.35 22.12
CA GLU A 330 4.62 5.27 22.86
C GLU A 330 4.66 4.03 21.97
N VAL A 331 5.83 3.66 21.47
CA VAL A 331 6.01 2.39 20.76
C VAL A 331 6.36 1.32 21.79
N ILE A 332 5.68 0.16 21.73
CA ILE A 332 5.99 -0.98 22.60
C ILE A 332 7.46 -1.41 22.49
N GLU A 333 7.94 -2.13 23.50
CA GLU A 333 9.32 -2.60 23.56
C GLU A 333 9.75 -3.37 22.31
N GLU A 334 10.93 -3.04 21.78
CA GLU A 334 11.49 -3.61 20.54
C GLU A 334 11.50 -5.15 20.52
N VAL A 335 11.79 -5.77 21.66
CA VAL A 335 11.82 -7.23 21.80
C VAL A 335 10.47 -7.88 21.48
N ALA A 336 9.35 -7.16 21.64
CA ALA A 336 7.99 -7.65 21.39
C ALA A 336 7.51 -7.44 19.94
N TRP A 337 8.24 -6.69 19.10
CA TRP A 337 7.82 -6.40 17.72
C TRP A 337 7.62 -7.65 16.85
N PRO A 338 8.47 -8.70 16.92
CA PRO A 338 8.22 -9.94 16.18
C PRO A 338 6.90 -10.60 16.57
N CYS A 339 6.58 -10.64 17.87
CA CYS A 339 5.31 -11.19 18.35
C CYS A 339 4.12 -10.36 17.84
N VAL A 340 4.20 -9.02 17.89
CA VAL A 340 3.14 -8.15 17.38
C VAL A 340 2.89 -8.35 15.90
N TYR A 341 3.94 -8.53 15.10
CA TYR A 341 3.80 -8.87 13.69
C TYR A 341 3.00 -10.18 13.50
N VAL A 342 3.42 -11.26 14.17
CA VAL A 342 2.78 -12.57 14.07
C VAL A 342 1.32 -12.52 14.52
N GLU A 343 1.04 -11.90 15.67
CA GLU A 343 -0.31 -11.78 16.19
C GLU A 343 -1.21 -10.91 15.31
N THR A 344 -0.66 -9.85 14.72
CA THR A 344 -1.42 -9.00 13.78
C THR A 344 -1.79 -9.78 12.52
N LEU A 345 -0.87 -10.59 11.96
CA LEU A 345 -1.19 -11.44 10.82
C LEU A 345 -2.19 -12.54 11.18
N ARG A 346 -2.02 -13.20 12.32
CA ARG A 346 -2.96 -14.21 12.82
C ARG A 346 -4.36 -13.65 12.92
N LYS A 347 -4.51 -12.45 13.52
CA LYS A 347 -5.80 -11.74 13.58
C LYS A 347 -6.30 -11.32 12.21
N ALA A 348 -5.39 -10.92 11.32
CA ALA A 348 -5.73 -10.59 9.94
C ALA A 348 -6.37 -11.74 9.18
N GLU A 349 -6.04 -12.98 9.54
CA GLU A 349 -6.61 -14.20 8.99
C GLU A 349 -7.89 -14.65 9.72
N THR A 350 -7.98 -14.45 11.03
CA THR A 350 -9.05 -15.05 11.84
C THR A 350 -10.26 -14.16 12.11
N GLU A 351 -10.11 -12.83 12.16
CA GLU A 351 -11.24 -11.97 12.55
C GLU A 351 -11.86 -11.25 11.34
N PRO A 352 -13.19 -11.35 11.12
CA PRO A 352 -13.88 -10.85 9.92
C PRO A 352 -13.64 -9.37 9.61
N GLN A 353 -13.39 -8.57 10.65
CA GLN A 353 -13.04 -7.15 10.54
C GLN A 353 -11.60 -6.89 10.08
N PHE A 354 -10.82 -7.93 9.80
CA PHE A 354 -9.49 -7.83 9.20
C PHE A 354 -9.39 -8.59 7.89
N VAL A 355 -10.09 -9.71 7.76
CA VAL A 355 -9.94 -10.56 6.60
C VAL A 355 -10.69 -9.98 5.39
N ASN A 356 -10.02 -10.01 4.24
CA ASN A 356 -10.70 -9.96 2.95
C ASN A 356 -11.42 -11.30 2.64
N SER A 357 -11.52 -12.26 3.59
CA SER A 357 -12.04 -13.60 3.29
C SER A 357 -13.52 -13.59 2.95
N ASN A 358 -14.26 -12.56 3.36
CA ASN A 358 -15.62 -12.33 2.87
C ASN A 358 -15.67 -12.19 1.34
N ARG A 359 -14.55 -11.86 0.70
CA ARG A 359 -14.39 -11.80 -0.76
C ARG A 359 -13.99 -13.16 -1.35
N ASP A 360 -13.33 -14.02 -0.58
CA ASP A 360 -12.84 -15.31 -1.06
C ASP A 360 -14.00 -16.30 -1.22
N GLY A 361 -14.09 -16.89 -2.41
CA GLY A 361 -15.28 -17.66 -2.82
C GLY A 361 -16.41 -16.81 -3.44
N HIS A 362 -16.28 -15.48 -3.45
CA HIS A 362 -17.25 -14.55 -4.03
C HIS A 362 -16.64 -13.81 -5.23
N GLY A 363 -16.94 -14.32 -6.43
CA GLY A 363 -16.38 -13.87 -7.71
C GLY A 363 -15.16 -14.68 -8.15
N PRO A 364 -14.49 -14.29 -9.26
CA PRO A 364 -13.36 -15.04 -9.82
C PRO A 364 -12.15 -15.09 -8.88
N ALA A 365 -11.32 -16.12 -9.00
CA ALA A 365 -10.05 -16.18 -8.29
C ALA A 365 -9.13 -15.02 -8.69
N LYS A 366 -8.23 -14.62 -7.78
CA LYS A 366 -7.33 -13.48 -8.01
C LYS A 366 -6.45 -13.71 -9.24
N GLU A 367 -6.06 -14.95 -9.48
CA GLU A 367 -5.16 -15.41 -10.54
C GLU A 367 -5.82 -15.37 -11.92
N GLU A 368 -7.16 -15.31 -11.97
CA GLU A 368 -7.92 -15.19 -13.23
C GLU A 368 -7.89 -13.76 -13.78
N LYS A 369 -7.66 -12.75 -12.92
CA LYS A 369 -7.55 -11.33 -13.32
C LYS A 369 -6.18 -11.02 -13.89
N LYS A 370 -5.96 -11.40 -15.15
CA LYS A 370 -4.69 -11.23 -15.86
C LYS A 370 -4.57 -9.85 -16.52
N PHE A 371 -3.32 -9.46 -16.79
CA PHE A 371 -2.99 -8.34 -17.67
C PHE A 371 -2.53 -8.87 -19.04
N THR A 372 -2.74 -8.09 -20.09
CA THR A 372 -2.22 -8.42 -21.43
C THR A 372 -0.70 -8.24 -21.48
N SER A 373 -0.02 -8.90 -22.44
CA SER A 373 1.41 -8.71 -22.68
C SER A 373 1.79 -7.23 -22.88
N ARG A 374 0.96 -6.46 -23.59
CA ARG A 374 1.12 -5.00 -23.73
C ARG A 374 1.10 -4.28 -22.38
N GLN A 375 0.13 -4.58 -21.53
CA GLN A 375 -0.02 -3.93 -20.22
C GLN A 375 1.15 -4.27 -19.29
N LEU A 376 1.57 -5.54 -19.25
CA LEU A 376 2.76 -5.96 -18.51
C LEU A 376 4.03 -5.27 -18.99
N GLN A 377 4.18 -5.07 -20.31
CA GLN A 377 5.30 -4.28 -20.86
C GLN A 377 5.28 -2.83 -20.38
N ILE A 378 4.10 -2.19 -20.34
CA ILE A 378 3.95 -0.81 -19.84
C ILE A 378 4.28 -0.74 -18.35
N MET A 379 3.79 -1.68 -17.53
CA MET A 379 4.15 -1.75 -16.11
C MET A 379 5.67 -1.86 -15.94
N ARG A 380 6.29 -2.81 -16.67
CA ARG A 380 7.74 -3.03 -16.63
C ARG A 380 8.51 -1.76 -16.97
N ASN A 381 8.12 -1.07 -18.03
CA ASN A 381 8.78 0.17 -18.46
C ASN A 381 8.63 1.30 -17.43
N GLU A 382 7.47 1.42 -16.76
CA GLU A 382 7.27 2.43 -15.73
C GLU A 382 8.04 2.12 -14.45
N ILE A 383 8.13 0.84 -14.05
CA ILE A 383 9.01 0.41 -12.94
C ILE A 383 10.47 0.69 -13.28
N ASP A 384 10.92 0.32 -14.48
CA ASP A 384 12.30 0.55 -14.93
C ASP A 384 12.65 2.04 -14.97
N ARG A 385 11.72 2.88 -15.43
CA ARG A 385 11.88 4.32 -15.42
C ARG A 385 12.12 4.86 -14.01
N LEU A 386 11.38 4.38 -13.01
CA LEU A 386 11.59 4.76 -11.61
C LEU A 386 12.93 4.22 -11.08
N ARG A 387 13.31 2.98 -11.43
CA ARG A 387 14.61 2.40 -11.06
C ARG A 387 15.76 3.24 -11.59
N VAL A 388 15.74 3.60 -12.87
CA VAL A 388 16.75 4.44 -13.49
C VAL A 388 16.76 5.82 -12.84
N GLN A 389 15.59 6.43 -12.62
CA GLN A 389 15.48 7.75 -12.01
C GLN A 389 16.08 7.84 -10.60
N TYR A 390 15.85 6.84 -9.75
CA TYR A 390 16.34 6.85 -8.36
C TYR A 390 17.67 6.09 -8.18
N GLY A 391 18.10 5.32 -9.19
CA GLY A 391 19.39 4.62 -9.20
C GLY A 391 20.54 5.45 -9.77
N ASP A 392 20.22 6.51 -10.52
CA ASP A 392 21.22 7.47 -10.99
C ASP A 392 21.67 8.37 -9.83
N LEU A 393 22.89 8.15 -9.35
CA LEU A 393 23.48 8.91 -8.24
C LEU A 393 23.58 10.41 -8.55
N ASP A 394 23.66 10.80 -9.83
CA ASP A 394 23.68 12.23 -10.22
C ASP A 394 22.31 12.91 -10.03
N TYR A 395 21.24 12.14 -9.78
CA TYR A 395 19.91 12.70 -9.49
C TYR A 395 19.89 13.49 -8.16
N THR A 396 20.82 13.22 -7.23
CA THR A 396 21.00 13.99 -5.98
C THR A 396 21.59 15.39 -6.22
N GLY A 397 22.25 15.59 -7.36
CA GLY A 397 22.81 16.87 -7.77
C GLY A 397 21.79 17.90 -8.24
N ASN A 398 20.49 17.58 -8.27
CA ASN A 398 19.44 18.55 -8.58
C ASN A 398 19.08 19.34 -7.30
N PRO A 399 19.53 20.61 -7.17
CA PRO A 399 19.38 21.41 -5.94
C PRO A 399 17.93 21.75 -5.57
N ARG A 400 16.94 21.27 -6.34
CA ARG A 400 15.51 21.48 -6.12
C ARG A 400 14.77 20.25 -5.59
N ASN A 401 15.43 19.09 -5.54
CA ASN A 401 14.81 17.87 -5.05
C ASN A 401 15.48 17.49 -3.72
N GLU A 402 14.85 17.85 -2.60
CA GLU A 402 15.22 17.36 -1.26
C GLU A 402 14.79 15.90 -1.12
N ILE A 403 15.45 15.01 -1.87
CA ILE A 403 15.23 13.58 -1.75
C ILE A 403 15.90 13.13 -0.46
N ASN A 404 15.16 12.39 0.35
CA ASN A 404 15.77 11.69 1.47
C ASN A 404 16.59 10.50 0.93
N GLU A 405 17.91 10.68 0.82
CA GLU A 405 18.82 9.65 0.31
C GLU A 405 18.78 8.36 1.14
N GLU A 406 18.42 8.44 2.43
CA GLU A 406 18.36 7.28 3.32
C GLU A 406 17.31 6.25 2.90
N VAL A 407 16.23 6.68 2.23
CA VAL A 407 15.14 5.78 1.82
C VAL A 407 15.26 5.25 0.39
N VAL A 408 16.22 5.78 -0.38
CA VAL A 408 16.43 5.37 -1.78
C VAL A 408 16.84 3.89 -1.90
N PRO A 409 17.73 3.33 -1.05
CA PRO A 409 18.05 1.91 -1.09
C PRO A 409 16.84 1.00 -0.88
N ASP A 410 15.95 1.35 0.05
CA ASP A 410 14.71 0.60 0.29
C ASP A 410 13.79 0.65 -0.94
N LEU A 411 13.60 1.85 -1.52
CA LEU A 411 12.82 2.01 -2.74
C LEU A 411 13.39 1.17 -3.89
N LEU A 412 14.70 1.23 -4.15
CA LEU A 412 15.33 0.48 -5.24
C LEU A 412 15.26 -1.03 -5.02
N SER A 413 15.42 -1.51 -3.78
CA SER A 413 15.21 -2.92 -3.45
C SER A 413 13.80 -3.38 -3.85
N ILE A 414 12.78 -2.60 -3.50
CA ILE A 414 11.38 -2.92 -3.82
C ILE A 414 11.12 -2.88 -5.33
N LEU A 415 11.60 -1.84 -6.02
CA LEU A 415 11.40 -1.69 -7.45
C LEU A 415 12.12 -2.78 -8.27
N ASN A 416 13.28 -3.26 -7.82
CA ASN A 416 13.96 -4.39 -8.45
C ASN A 416 13.14 -5.67 -8.33
N GLU A 417 12.62 -5.99 -7.14
CA GLU A 417 11.75 -7.15 -6.92
C GLU A 417 10.50 -7.08 -7.84
N TYR A 418 9.83 -5.92 -7.89
CA TYR A 418 8.66 -5.75 -8.76
C TYR A 418 8.99 -5.84 -10.25
N TYR A 419 10.14 -5.31 -10.67
CA TYR A 419 10.59 -5.40 -12.06
C TYR A 419 10.80 -6.84 -12.48
N ASP A 420 11.46 -7.65 -11.64
CA ASP A 420 11.74 -9.05 -11.91
C ASP A 420 10.44 -9.86 -12.00
N GLU A 421 9.51 -9.68 -11.05
CA GLU A 421 8.21 -10.36 -11.07
C GLU A 421 7.38 -10.03 -12.32
N VAL A 422 7.24 -8.74 -12.66
CA VAL A 422 6.47 -8.29 -13.82
C VAL A 422 7.14 -8.75 -15.12
N THR A 423 8.48 -8.79 -15.15
CA THR A 423 9.24 -9.28 -16.30
C THR A 423 9.02 -10.78 -16.52
N GLN A 424 9.02 -11.58 -15.44
CA GLN A 424 8.74 -13.01 -15.51
C GLN A 424 7.34 -13.28 -16.07
N GLU A 425 6.32 -12.59 -15.55
CA GLU A 425 4.94 -12.74 -16.03
C GLU A 425 4.78 -12.29 -17.48
N TYR A 426 5.43 -11.18 -17.87
CA TYR A 426 5.45 -10.73 -19.26
C TYR A 426 5.93 -11.82 -20.21
N TYR A 427 7.04 -12.49 -19.90
CA TYR A 427 7.57 -13.56 -20.75
C TYR A 427 6.67 -14.79 -20.80
N GLN A 428 6.09 -15.18 -19.66
CA GLN A 428 5.12 -16.27 -19.62
C GLN A 428 3.90 -15.98 -20.52
N GLN A 429 3.39 -14.74 -20.46
CA GLN A 429 2.26 -14.30 -21.27
C GLN A 429 2.61 -14.27 -22.77
N VAL A 430 3.77 -13.74 -23.15
CA VAL A 430 4.24 -13.73 -24.55
C VAL A 430 4.40 -15.14 -25.12
N ILE A 431 4.94 -16.07 -24.33
CA ILE A 431 5.06 -17.48 -24.74
C ILE A 431 3.69 -18.14 -24.91
N SER A 432 2.71 -17.79 -24.08
CA SER A 432 1.35 -18.34 -24.19
C SER A 432 0.55 -17.80 -25.39
N GLU A 433 0.93 -16.64 -25.93
CA GLU A 433 0.27 -15.96 -27.05
C GLU A 433 0.83 -16.36 -28.43
N GLY A 434 2.05 -16.90 -28.49
CA GLY A 434 2.75 -17.29 -29.73
C GLY A 434 2.75 -18.79 -29.96
#